data_AF-A0A7X6RFN9-F1
#
_entry.id   AF-A0A7X6RFN9-F1
#
_cell.length_a   1.000
_cell.length_b   1.000
_cell.length_c   1.000
_cell.angle_alpha   90.00
_cell.angle_beta   90.00
_cell.angle_gamma   90.00
#
_symmetry.space_group_name_H-M   'P 1'
#
loop_
_entity.id
_entity.type
_entity.pdbx_description
1 polymer ?
#
loop_
_entity_poly.entity_id
_entity_poly.type
_entity_poly.pdbx_seq_one_letter_code
_entity_poly.pdbx_strand_id
1 'polypeptide(L)'
;MVRALSTLDEHGPLRISEFAQIDGCSQPSATALIGRLTAAGFAARTKDPDDSRAVVVELTPAGRAQLSASRRAFGTALAARLPDFGIDRLSHLDSELADLLEALKSAAPHEVSTEER
;
A
#
# COMPACT_ATOMS: atom_id res chain seq x y z
N MET A 1 8.07 2.43 -4.53
CA MET A 1 8.02 0.96 -4.71
C MET A 1 7.58 0.24 -3.45
N VAL A 2 8.14 0.54 -2.27
CA VAL A 2 7.75 -0.09 -0.99
C VAL A 2 6.25 0.02 -0.70
N ARG A 3 5.62 1.19 -0.88
CA ARG A 3 4.17 1.36 -0.71
C ARG A 3 3.35 0.38 -1.56
N ALA A 4 3.65 0.28 -2.85
CA ALA A 4 2.96 -0.66 -3.74
C ALA A 4 3.18 -2.13 -3.37
N LEU A 5 4.38 -2.48 -2.89
CA LEU A 5 4.62 -3.81 -2.33
C LEU A 5 3.73 -4.04 -1.10
N SER A 6 3.65 -3.07 -0.18
CA SER A 6 2.77 -3.16 0.99
C SER A 6 1.30 -3.33 0.61
N THR A 7 0.80 -2.58 -0.38
CA THR A 7 -0.59 -2.69 -0.83
C THR A 7 -0.93 -4.08 -1.35
N LEU A 8 -0.05 -4.68 -2.17
CA LEU A 8 -0.23 -6.05 -2.67
C LEU A 8 -0.02 -7.13 -1.60
N ASP A 9 0.81 -6.85 -0.59
CA ASP A 9 0.99 -7.75 0.56
C ASP A 9 -0.27 -7.80 1.44
N GLU A 10 -0.88 -6.64 1.67
CA GLU A 10 -2.07 -6.46 2.52
C GLU A 10 -3.35 -7.00 1.86
N HIS A 11 -3.54 -6.73 0.57
CA HIS A 11 -4.78 -7.07 -0.13
C HIS A 11 -4.69 -8.37 -0.95
N GLY A 12 -3.48 -8.94 -1.09
CA GLY A 12 -3.26 -10.12 -1.91
C GLY A 12 -3.32 -9.83 -3.41
N PRO A 13 -3.70 -10.82 -4.24
CA PRO A 13 -3.86 -10.63 -5.68
C PRO A 13 -4.92 -9.57 -6.00
N LEU A 14 -4.56 -8.59 -6.83
CA LEU A 14 -5.45 -7.49 -7.23
C LEU A 14 -5.45 -7.31 -8.74
N ARG A 15 -6.58 -6.91 -9.33
CA ARG A 15 -6.58 -6.32 -10.68
C ARG A 15 -5.81 -5.00 -10.66
N ILE A 16 -5.16 -4.64 -11.77
CA ILE A 16 -4.44 -3.35 -11.87
C ILE A 16 -5.38 -2.16 -11.61
N SER A 17 -6.65 -2.25 -12.02
CA SER A 17 -7.66 -1.24 -11.74
C SER A 17 -7.98 -1.11 -10.25
N GLU A 18 -8.11 -2.23 -9.53
CA GLU A 18 -8.36 -2.25 -8.09
C GLU A 18 -7.15 -1.70 -7.32
N PHE A 19 -5.94 -2.11 -7.72
CA PHE A 19 -4.71 -1.54 -7.20
C PHE A 19 -4.68 -0.01 -7.38
N ALA A 20 -5.06 0.52 -8.55
CA ALA A 20 -5.07 1.96 -8.79
C ALA A 20 -6.02 2.71 -7.84
N GLN A 21 -7.20 2.14 -7.58
CA GLN A 21 -8.18 2.71 -6.65
C GLN A 21 -7.65 2.69 -5.21
N ILE A 22 -7.15 1.55 -4.74
CA ILE A 22 -6.61 1.38 -3.37
C ILE A 22 -5.38 2.27 -3.16
N ASP A 23 -4.47 2.31 -4.13
CA ASP A 23 -3.25 3.12 -4.08
C ASP A 23 -3.51 4.62 -4.29
N GLY A 24 -4.74 5.00 -4.69
CA GLY A 24 -5.13 6.39 -4.95
C GLY A 24 -4.38 7.02 -6.14
N CYS A 25 -3.97 6.22 -7.12
CA CYS A 25 -3.22 6.69 -8.29
C CYS A 25 -3.98 6.49 -9.59
N SER A 26 -3.56 7.18 -10.65
CA SER A 26 -4.14 6.98 -11.98
C SER A 26 -3.78 5.61 -12.55
N GLN A 27 -4.64 5.06 -13.42
CA GLN A 27 -4.41 3.74 -14.03
C GLN A 27 -3.10 3.64 -14.86
N PRO A 28 -2.67 4.67 -15.61
CA PRO A 28 -1.35 4.68 -16.25
C PRO A 28 -0.21 4.61 -15.23
N SER A 29 -0.34 5.32 -14.09
CA SER A 29 0.64 5.31 -13.01
C SER A 29 0.74 3.94 -12.34
N ALA A 30 -0.41 3.32 -12.05
CA ALA A 30 -0.49 1.95 -11.56
C ALA A 30 0.20 0.97 -12.53
N THR A 31 -0.14 1.05 -13.82
CA THR A 31 0.45 0.17 -14.85
C THR A 31 1.97 0.31 -14.92
N ALA A 32 2.49 1.53 -14.87
CA ALA A 32 3.93 1.79 -14.86
C ALA A 32 4.61 1.28 -13.58
N LEU A 33 3.98 1.47 -12.42
CA LEU A 33 4.49 1.02 -11.13
C LEU A 33 4.53 -0.51 -11.04
N ILE A 34 3.43 -1.18 -11.40
CA ILE A 34 3.38 -2.63 -11.50
C ILE A 34 4.39 -3.12 -12.54
N GLY A 35 4.57 -2.41 -13.65
CA GLY A 35 5.58 -2.73 -14.67
C GLY A 35 6.99 -2.81 -14.09
N ARG A 36 7.39 -1.81 -13.29
CA ARG A 36 8.67 -1.82 -12.58
C ARG A 36 8.78 -2.95 -11.57
N LEU A 37 7.72 -3.26 -10.81
CA LEU A 37 7.72 -4.37 -9.86
C LEU A 37 7.87 -5.73 -10.56
N THR A 38 7.19 -5.90 -11.70
CA THR A 38 7.26 -7.13 -12.50
C THR A 38 8.65 -7.29 -13.12
N ALA A 39 9.21 -6.21 -13.68
CA ALA A 39 10.56 -6.19 -14.25
C ALA A 39 11.64 -6.50 -13.21
N ALA A 40 11.44 -6.09 -11.95
CA ALA A 40 12.32 -6.41 -10.83
C ALA A 40 12.10 -7.81 -10.23
N GLY A 41 11.15 -8.59 -10.75
CA GLY A 41 10.81 -9.93 -10.24
C GLY A 41 10.05 -9.92 -8.92
N PHE A 42 9.54 -8.78 -8.46
CA PHE A 42 8.84 -8.63 -7.18
C PHE A 42 7.34 -8.88 -7.27
N ALA A 43 6.77 -8.81 -8.48
CA ALA A 43 5.37 -9.12 -8.72
C ALA A 43 5.24 -9.98 -9.98
N ALA A 44 4.18 -10.78 -10.05
CA ALA A 44 3.79 -11.55 -11.22
C ALA A 44 2.43 -11.07 -11.72
N ARG A 45 2.25 -11.13 -13.05
CA ARG A 45 0.98 -10.81 -13.71
C ARG A 45 0.37 -12.08 -14.29
N THR A 46 -0.91 -12.28 -14.05
CA THR A 46 -1.70 -13.36 -14.64
C THR A 46 -2.94 -12.77 -15.32
N LYS A 47 -3.49 -13.48 -16.30
CA LYS A 47 -4.83 -13.16 -16.81
C LYS A 47 -5.83 -13.48 -15.71
N ASP A 48 -6.82 -12.61 -15.54
CA ASP A 48 -7.92 -12.89 -14.65
C ASP A 48 -8.73 -14.11 -15.19
N PRO A 49 -9.04 -15.11 -14.34
CA PRO A 49 -9.80 -16.29 -14.77
C PRO A 49 -11.24 -15.97 -15.16
N ASP A 50 -11.81 -14.89 -14.63
CA ASP A 50 -13.21 -14.49 -14.80
C ASP A 50 -13.39 -13.35 -15.83
N ASP A 51 -12.32 -12.58 -16.12
CA ASP A 51 -12.30 -11.57 -17.20
C ASP A 51 -10.98 -11.58 -17.98
N SER A 52 -10.98 -12.20 -19.17
CA SER A 52 -9.79 -12.28 -20.02
C SER A 52 -9.13 -10.94 -20.40
N ARG A 53 -9.84 -9.81 -20.24
CA ARG A 53 -9.31 -8.45 -20.49
C ARG A 53 -8.62 -7.85 -19.26
N ALA A 54 -8.86 -8.39 -18.08
CA ALA A 54 -8.26 -7.95 -16.84
C ALA A 54 -6.94 -8.67 -16.56
N VAL A 55 -6.04 -7.98 -15.87
CA VAL A 55 -4.76 -8.51 -15.41
C VAL A 55 -4.74 -8.45 -13.90
N VAL A 56 -4.55 -9.61 -13.28
CA VAL A 56 -4.31 -9.76 -11.84
C VAL A 56 -2.81 -9.67 -11.60
N VAL A 57 -2.43 -8.98 -10.54
CA VAL A 57 -1.05 -8.86 -10.06
C VAL A 57 -0.96 -9.35 -8.62
N GLU A 58 0.07 -10.14 -8.33
CA GLU A 58 0.38 -10.63 -6.98
C GLU A 58 1.88 -10.49 -6.70
N LEU A 59 2.26 -10.34 -5.42
CA LEU A 59 3.65 -10.44 -5.01
C LEU A 59 4.22 -11.84 -5.24
N THR A 60 5.45 -11.87 -5.75
CA THR A 60 6.27 -13.07 -5.73
C THR A 60 6.89 -13.27 -4.34
N PRO A 61 7.46 -14.46 -4.04
CA PRO A 61 8.27 -14.66 -2.84
C PRO A 61 9.42 -13.64 -2.72
N ALA A 62 10.05 -13.28 -3.84
CA ALA A 62 11.09 -12.26 -3.88
C ALA A 62 10.55 -10.87 -3.53
N GLY A 63 9.33 -10.53 -3.97
CA GLY A 63 8.65 -9.28 -3.61
C GLY A 63 8.37 -9.18 -2.11
N ARG A 64 7.87 -10.27 -1.50
CA ARG A 64 7.64 -10.34 -0.04
C ARG A 64 8.95 -10.21 0.73
N ALA A 65 10.02 -10.86 0.27
CA ALA A 65 11.36 -10.74 0.86
C ALA A 65 11.89 -9.30 0.76
N GLN A 66 11.71 -8.64 -0.39
CA GLN A 66 12.13 -7.25 -0.59
C GLN A 66 11.37 -6.27 0.32
N LEU A 67 10.06 -6.49 0.49
CA LEU A 67 9.25 -5.71 1.42
C LEU A 67 9.73 -5.87 2.86
N SER A 68 9.97 -7.12 3.28
CA SER A 68 10.52 -7.45 4.60
C SER A 68 11.89 -6.79 4.83
N ALA A 69 12.78 -6.83 3.84
CA ALA A 69 14.09 -6.17 3.91
C ALA A 69 13.96 -4.64 4.03
N SER A 70 13.04 -4.04 3.27
CA SER A 70 12.77 -2.60 3.32
C SER A 70 12.24 -2.17 4.70
N ARG A 71 11.30 -2.94 5.28
CA ARG A 71 10.77 -2.72 6.63
C ARG A 71 11.88 -2.79 7.69
N ARG A 72 12.77 -3.80 7.63
CA ARG A 72 13.91 -3.92 8.55
C ARG A 72 14.90 -2.76 8.42
N ALA A 73 15.23 -2.35 7.20
CA ALA A 73 16.13 -1.23 6.96
C ALA A 73 15.56 0.07 7.54
N PHE A 74 14.26 0.31 7.35
CA PHE A 74 13.57 1.47 7.91
C PHE A 74 13.58 1.45 9.45
N GLY A 75 13.21 0.31 10.06
CA GLY A 75 13.25 0.14 11.51
C GLY A 75 14.64 0.37 12.12
N THR A 76 15.69 -0.15 11.47
CA THR A 76 17.07 0.05 11.90
C THR A 76 17.48 1.52 11.83
N ALA A 77 17.16 2.20 10.72
CA ALA A 77 17.47 3.60 10.54
C ALA A 77 16.73 4.49 11.55
N LEU A 78 15.47 4.16 11.85
CA LEU A 78 14.66 4.88 12.83
C LEU A 78 15.22 4.71 14.24
N ALA A 79 15.53 3.47 14.65
CA ALA A 79 16.10 3.18 15.97
C ALA A 79 17.43 3.92 16.21
N ALA A 80 18.27 4.04 15.18
CA ALA A 80 19.53 4.78 15.28
C ALA A 80 19.34 6.29 15.48
N ARG A 81 18.20 6.86 15.08
CA ARG A 81 17.90 8.30 15.19
C ARG A 81 17.08 8.63 16.43
N LEU A 82 16.47 7.63 17.04
CA LEU A 82 15.52 7.77 18.13
C LEU A 82 15.86 6.77 19.26
N PRO A 83 17.08 6.81 19.83
CA PRO A 83 17.53 5.81 20.81
C PRO A 83 16.68 5.79 22.09
N ASP A 84 16.11 6.93 22.47
CA ASP A 84 15.27 7.08 23.66
C ASP A 84 13.77 7.02 23.37
N PHE A 85 13.39 6.81 22.10
CA PHE A 85 11.99 6.68 21.70
C PHE A 85 11.56 5.23 21.95
N GLY A 86 11.27 4.92 23.21
CA GLY A 86 10.99 3.56 23.68
C GLY A 86 9.83 2.87 22.95
N ILE A 87 9.87 1.54 22.93
CA ILE A 87 8.86 0.67 22.28
C ILE A 87 7.45 1.00 22.76
N ASP A 88 7.26 1.31 24.04
CA ASP A 88 5.95 1.66 24.60
C ASP A 88 5.34 2.91 23.93
N ARG A 89 6.18 3.90 23.60
CA ARG A 89 5.72 5.13 22.93
C ARG A 89 5.38 4.89 21.46
N LEU A 90 6.13 4.01 20.80
CA LEU A 90 5.81 3.57 19.43
C LEU A 90 4.48 2.82 19.41
N SER A 91 4.25 1.90 20.35
CA SER A 91 2.99 1.16 20.48
C SER A 91 1.81 2.10 20.75
N HIS A 92 2.01 3.13 21.59
CA HIS A 92 0.96 4.12 21.86
C HIS A 92 0.63 4.94 20.62
N LEU A 93 1.65 5.44 19.90
CA LEU A 93 1.46 6.21 18.67
C LEU A 93 0.81 5.38 17.55
N ASP A 94 1.18 4.09 17.45
CA ASP A 94 0.57 3.16 16.51
C ASP A 94 -0.94 3.00 16.79
N SER A 95 -1.31 2.80 18.06
CA SER A 95 -2.71 2.74 18.47
C SER A 95 -3.47 4.04 18.16
N GLU A 96 -2.91 5.20 18.53
CA GLU A 96 -3.56 6.50 18.28
C GLU A 96 -3.73 6.78 16.77
N LEU A 97 -2.74 6.41 15.95
CA LEU A 97 -2.82 6.57 14.50
C LEU A 97 -3.84 5.61 13.88
N ALA A 98 -3.92 4.37 14.37
CA ALA A 98 -4.91 3.40 13.92
C ALA A 98 -6.34 3.90 14.20
N ASP A 99 -6.58 4.42 15.40
CA ASP A 99 -7.86 5.01 15.79
C ASP A 99 -8.22 6.21 14.89
N LEU A 100 -7.24 7.09 14.61
CA LEU A 100 -7.44 8.22 13.70
C LEU A 100 -7.77 7.76 12.27
N LEU A 101 -7.06 6.76 11.75
CA LEU A 101 -7.32 6.22 10.41
C LEU A 101 -8.73 5.62 10.33
N GLU A 102 -9.18 4.93 11.37
CA GLU A 102 -10.53 4.37 11.41
C GLU A 102 -11.59 5.48 11.48
N ALA A 103 -11.36 6.50 12.31
CA ALA A 103 -12.23 7.68 12.35
C ALA A 103 -12.32 8.36 10.97
N LEU A 104 -11.20 8.52 10.27
CA LEU A 104 -11.17 9.11 8.92
C LEU A 104 -11.89 8.25 7.87
N LYS A 105 -11.80 6.92 7.95
CA LYS A 105 -12.57 6.02 7.06
C LYS A 105 -14.07 6.10 7.32
N SER A 106 -14.46 6.24 8.59
CA SER A 106 -15.87 6.33 9.00
C SER A 106 -16.50 7.69 8.70
N ALA A 107 -15.69 8.76 8.65
CA ALA A 107 -16.12 10.07 8.25
C ALA A 107 -16.32 10.09 6.72
N ALA A 108 -17.54 9.81 6.27
CA ALA A 108 -17.90 9.99 4.87
C ALA A 108 -17.52 11.40 4.39
N PRO A 109 -17.14 11.60 3.11
CA PRO A 109 -16.89 12.93 2.58
C PRO A 109 -18.14 13.80 2.78
N HIS A 110 -18.03 14.88 3.55
CA HIS A 110 -19.07 15.90 3.57
C HIS A 110 -19.17 16.50 2.17
N GLU A 111 -20.24 16.17 1.44
CA GLU A 111 -20.69 16.95 0.29
C GLU A 111 -20.94 18.37 0.79
N VAL A 112 -20.03 19.28 0.48
CA VAL A 112 -20.20 20.70 0.71
C VAL A 112 -21.29 21.17 -0.24
N SER A 113 -22.53 21.19 0.25
CA SER A 113 -23.64 21.89 -0.38
C SER A 113 -23.24 23.34 -0.59
N THR A 114 -22.80 23.65 -1.81
CA THR A 114 -22.61 25.03 -2.25
C THR A 114 -24.00 25.55 -2.56
N GLU A 115 -24.63 26.15 -1.56
CA GLU A 115 -25.89 26.85 -1.73
C GLU A 115 -25.60 28.18 -2.43
N GLU A 116 -25.91 28.24 -3.73
CA GLU A 116 -25.91 29.44 -4.54
C GLU A 116 -26.86 30.49 -3.94
N ARG A 117 -26.34 31.69 -3.67
CA ARG A 117 -27.10 32.93 -3.56
C ARG A 117 -26.45 34.02 -4.40
#